data_AF-A0A520B9Y0-F1
#
_entry.id   AF-A0A520B9Y0-F1
#
_cell.length_a   1.000
_cell.length_b   1.000
_cell.length_c   1.000
_cell.angle_alpha   90.00
_cell.angle_beta   90.00
_cell.angle_gamma   90.00
#
_symmetry.space_group_name_H-M   'P 1'
#
loop_
_entity.id
_entity.type
_entity.pdbx_description
1 polymer ?
#
loop_
_entity_poly.entity_id
_entity_poly.type
_entity_poly.pdbx_seq_one_letter_code
_entity_poly.pdbx_strand_id
1 'polypeptide(L)'
;MIIKKNKCENKIASSASFLYFRKYFFIACLFFISITQNQVATAQMTYLPHYTSKNGLASNNCYFILQDQKGFIWIATDNGISRFDGTNFQNFTIEDGLPDTQILQMKEDQFGRIWFFALNGQLSYLQDGKFYNRDNSELLKKLSLNTVIVSFLMDKQGRIWLGTNSNLIVCWDGKRINKYVSPNANDKFINAFIHEDDKGDIYSYSDLSIQKFDGKTFSVIKSDVQPLSYMTAVNTKNKSLLYLDKGGLKELDKGKITSIIPIPQNLIKNMSGYFYYDNAEKEVW
;
A
#
# COMPACT_ATOMS: atom_id res chain seq x y z
N MET A 1 100.91 -3.56 -38.01
CA MET A 1 101.06 -5.00 -37.68
C MET A 1 100.03 -5.34 -36.61
N ILE A 2 99.09 -6.26 -36.92
CA ILE A 2 98.31 -7.09 -35.97
C ILE A 2 97.31 -6.33 -35.05
N ILE A 3 96.00 -6.26 -35.40
CA ILE A 3 94.84 -7.16 -35.04
C ILE A 3 94.17 -6.74 -33.70
N LYS A 4 92.95 -6.15 -33.72
CA LYS A 4 91.59 -6.77 -33.54
C LYS A 4 91.49 -7.65 -32.27
N LYS A 5 90.77 -7.26 -31.21
CA LYS A 5 89.36 -7.63 -30.82
C LYS A 5 89.34 -7.50 -29.26
N ASN A 6 88.29 -7.16 -28.51
CA ASN A 6 86.85 -7.36 -28.67
C ASN A 6 86.04 -6.30 -27.89
N LYS A 7 84.98 -5.82 -28.53
CA LYS A 7 83.71 -5.37 -27.94
C LYS A 7 83.01 -6.57 -27.27
N CYS A 8 82.18 -6.27 -26.27
CA CYS A 8 81.04 -7.07 -25.73
C CYS A 8 81.20 -7.65 -24.33
N GLU A 9 81.10 -6.84 -23.28
CA GLU A 9 80.68 -7.35 -21.95
C GLU A 9 79.59 -6.50 -21.24
N ASN A 10 79.44 -5.21 -21.53
CA ASN A 10 78.51 -4.34 -20.77
C ASN A 10 77.05 -4.24 -21.26
N LYS A 11 76.58 -5.10 -22.18
CA LYS A 11 75.17 -5.07 -22.66
C LYS A 11 74.28 -6.22 -22.20
N ILE A 12 74.84 -7.26 -21.58
CA ILE A 12 74.07 -8.46 -21.19
C ILE A 12 73.57 -8.36 -19.73
N ALA A 13 74.26 -7.64 -18.85
CA ALA A 13 73.86 -7.48 -17.44
C ALA A 13 72.58 -6.62 -17.25
N SER A 14 72.29 -5.71 -18.18
CA SER A 14 71.11 -4.80 -18.11
C SER A 14 69.80 -5.43 -18.60
N SER A 15 69.85 -6.42 -19.49
CA SER A 15 68.63 -7.06 -20.01
C SER A 15 68.11 -8.15 -19.06
N ALA A 16 69.00 -8.90 -18.42
CA ALA A 16 68.64 -9.87 -17.39
C ALA A 16 67.97 -9.20 -16.18
N SER A 17 68.53 -8.11 -15.64
CA SER A 17 67.94 -7.39 -14.50
C SER A 17 66.54 -6.83 -14.81
N PHE A 18 66.30 -6.39 -16.04
CA PHE A 18 64.99 -5.89 -16.49
C PHE A 18 63.95 -7.01 -16.65
N LEU A 19 64.38 -8.19 -17.07
CA LEU A 19 63.55 -9.41 -17.14
C LEU A 19 63.17 -9.93 -15.74
N TYR A 20 64.12 -9.93 -14.80
CA TYR A 20 63.84 -10.28 -13.39
C TYR A 20 62.88 -9.26 -12.76
N PHE A 21 63.11 -7.96 -12.95
CA PHE A 21 62.24 -6.90 -12.43
C PHE A 21 60.81 -7.03 -12.97
N ARG A 22 60.63 -7.30 -14.27
CA ARG A 22 59.30 -7.56 -14.86
C ARG A 22 58.63 -8.79 -14.26
N LYS A 23 59.37 -9.87 -14.01
CA LYS A 23 58.82 -11.11 -13.46
C LYS A 23 58.37 -10.93 -12.01
N TYR A 24 59.18 -10.25 -11.18
CA TYR A 24 58.80 -9.93 -9.81
C TYR A 24 57.68 -8.88 -9.73
N PHE A 25 57.66 -7.90 -10.64
CA PHE A 25 56.56 -6.95 -10.75
C PHE A 25 55.25 -7.64 -11.14
N PHE A 26 55.27 -8.58 -12.09
CA PHE A 26 54.08 -9.34 -12.48
C PHE A 26 53.58 -10.25 -11.36
N ILE A 27 54.49 -10.92 -10.64
CA ILE A 27 54.15 -11.74 -9.47
C ILE A 27 53.59 -10.86 -8.35
N ALA A 28 54.18 -9.69 -8.10
CA ALA A 28 53.69 -8.72 -7.12
C ALA A 28 52.29 -8.18 -7.51
N CYS A 29 52.04 -7.91 -8.79
CA CYS A 29 50.72 -7.53 -9.29
C CYS A 29 49.69 -8.66 -9.12
N LEU A 30 50.05 -9.92 -9.40
CA LEU A 30 49.16 -11.06 -9.17
C LEU A 30 48.86 -11.29 -7.68
N PHE A 31 49.85 -11.07 -6.81
CA PHE A 31 49.66 -11.09 -5.36
C PHE A 31 48.78 -9.93 -4.87
N PHE A 32 48.91 -8.73 -5.46
CA PHE A 32 48.04 -7.60 -5.16
C PHE A 32 46.59 -7.87 -5.60
N ILE A 33 46.39 -8.48 -6.77
CA ILE A 33 45.06 -8.82 -7.28
C ILE A 33 44.38 -9.87 -6.40
N SER A 34 45.11 -10.89 -5.91
CA SER A 34 44.54 -11.90 -5.00
C SER A 34 44.20 -11.34 -3.62
N ILE A 35 44.93 -10.33 -3.12
CA ILE A 35 44.59 -9.62 -1.88
C ILE A 35 43.33 -8.76 -2.05
N THR A 36 43.07 -8.23 -3.26
CA THR A 36 41.87 -7.40 -3.53
C THR A 36 40.58 -8.18 -3.83
N GLN A 37 40.63 -9.51 -3.94
CA GLN A 37 39.46 -10.34 -4.25
C GLN A 37 38.58 -10.69 -3.03
N ASN A 38 38.97 -10.32 -1.81
CA ASN A 38 38.12 -10.49 -0.63
C ASN A 38 37.20 -9.28 -0.42
N GLN A 39 36.40 -8.96 -1.44
CA GLN A 39 35.18 -8.18 -1.21
C GLN A 39 34.13 -9.18 -0.71
N VAL A 40 34.00 -9.31 0.61
CA VAL A 40 32.80 -9.94 1.18
C VAL A 40 31.64 -9.05 0.77
N ALA A 41 30.89 -9.48 -0.25
CA ALA A 41 29.64 -8.86 -0.61
C ALA A 41 28.70 -9.03 0.59
N THR A 42 28.61 -7.99 1.43
CA THR A 42 27.57 -7.95 2.46
C THR A 42 26.26 -7.71 1.73
N ALA A 43 25.56 -8.78 1.39
CA ALA A 43 24.14 -8.67 1.10
C ALA A 43 23.49 -8.02 2.32
N GLN A 44 22.78 -6.91 2.12
CA GLN A 44 22.05 -6.28 3.20
C GLN A 44 20.95 -7.23 3.66
N MET A 45 21.20 -7.94 4.76
CA MET A 45 20.20 -8.71 5.46
C MET A 45 19.30 -7.72 6.19
N THR A 46 18.15 -7.39 5.61
CA THR A 46 17.14 -6.62 6.34
C THR A 46 16.65 -7.48 7.50
N TYR A 47 17.00 -7.11 8.73
CA TYR A 47 16.37 -7.69 9.90
C TYR A 47 14.91 -7.24 9.92
N LEU A 48 14.00 -8.15 9.59
CA LEU A 48 12.57 -7.95 9.66
C LEU A 48 12.09 -8.55 10.98
N PRO A 49 11.92 -7.74 12.05
CA PRO A 49 11.40 -8.26 13.31
C PRO A 49 10.02 -8.87 13.09
N HIS A 50 9.82 -10.07 13.62
CA HIS A 50 8.58 -10.83 13.49
C HIS A 50 7.82 -10.79 14.81
N TYR A 51 6.68 -10.11 14.81
CA TYR A 51 5.79 -10.01 15.97
C TYR A 51 4.59 -10.94 15.80
N THR A 52 4.27 -11.66 16.86
CA THR A 52 3.13 -12.59 16.94
C THR A 52 2.33 -12.31 18.19
N SER A 53 1.26 -13.08 18.40
CA SER A 53 0.52 -13.07 19.66
C SER A 53 1.39 -13.38 20.89
N LYS A 54 2.49 -14.13 20.73
CA LYS A 54 3.47 -14.35 21.81
C LYS A 54 4.20 -13.07 22.24
N ASN A 55 4.20 -12.05 21.38
CA ASN A 55 4.79 -10.74 21.64
C ASN A 55 3.77 -9.71 22.12
N GLY A 56 2.49 -10.08 22.23
CA GLY A 56 1.40 -9.20 22.68
C GLY A 56 0.43 -8.75 21.61
N LEU A 57 0.65 -9.09 20.33
CA LEU A 57 -0.32 -8.83 19.25
C LEU A 57 -1.65 -9.57 19.54
N ALA A 58 -2.80 -8.96 19.24
CA ALA A 58 -4.11 -9.52 19.57
C ALA A 58 -4.39 -10.86 18.86
N SER A 59 -3.91 -11.00 17.63
CA SER A 59 -3.93 -12.25 16.85
C SER A 59 -2.92 -12.20 15.70
N ASN A 60 -2.52 -13.37 15.20
CA ASN A 60 -1.60 -13.50 14.07
C ASN A 60 -2.27 -13.24 12.71
N ASN A 61 -3.59 -13.22 12.65
CA ASN A 61 -4.34 -12.89 11.44
C ASN A 61 -4.58 -11.38 11.38
N CYS A 62 -3.77 -10.67 10.60
CA CYS A 62 -3.84 -9.22 10.45
C CYS A 62 -4.48 -8.83 9.10
N TYR A 63 -5.36 -7.82 9.10
CA TYR A 63 -6.10 -7.41 7.90
C TYR A 63 -5.83 -5.96 7.48
N PHE A 64 -5.47 -5.09 8.42
CA PHE A 64 -5.27 -3.67 8.13
C PHE A 64 -4.24 -3.05 9.07
N ILE A 65 -3.46 -2.09 8.56
CA ILE A 65 -2.48 -1.34 9.34
C ILE A 65 -2.66 0.16 9.10
N LEU A 66 -2.61 0.95 10.18
CA LEU A 66 -2.62 2.40 10.15
C LEU A 66 -1.53 2.92 11.08
N GLN A 67 -0.69 3.84 10.61
CA GLN A 67 0.13 4.65 11.49
C GLN A 67 -0.64 5.94 11.82
N ASP A 68 -0.82 6.23 13.10
CA ASP A 68 -1.46 7.48 13.52
C ASP A 68 -0.48 8.67 13.53
N GLN A 69 -1.00 9.89 13.68
CA GLN A 69 -0.22 11.14 13.73
C GLN A 69 0.73 11.22 14.93
N LYS A 70 0.51 10.40 15.97
CA LYS A 70 1.38 10.30 17.15
C LYS A 70 2.50 9.27 16.95
N GLY A 71 2.48 8.55 15.82
CA GLY A 71 3.48 7.56 15.45
C GLY A 71 3.15 6.13 15.90
N PHE A 72 2.03 5.88 16.58
CA PHE A 72 1.63 4.53 16.95
C PHE A 72 1.20 3.74 15.72
N ILE A 73 1.51 2.44 15.71
CA ILE A 73 1.05 1.52 14.67
C ILE A 73 -0.17 0.78 15.17
N TRP A 74 -1.29 0.98 14.51
CA TRP A 74 -2.55 0.29 14.75
C TRP A 74 -2.67 -0.87 13.78
N ILE A 75 -2.95 -2.06 14.32
CA ILE A 75 -3.05 -3.29 13.55
C ILE A 75 -4.42 -3.89 13.84
N ALA A 76 -5.23 -4.02 12.79
CA ALA A 76 -6.50 -4.73 12.87
C ALA A 76 -6.29 -6.22 12.65
N THR A 77 -6.89 -7.01 13.53
CA THR A 77 -6.78 -8.48 13.53
C THR A 77 -8.16 -9.13 13.51
N ASP A 78 -8.23 -10.46 13.52
CA ASP A 78 -9.49 -11.20 13.69
C ASP A 78 -10.01 -11.25 15.13
N ASN A 79 -9.25 -10.73 16.09
CA ASN A 79 -9.56 -10.72 17.52
C ASN A 79 -9.40 -9.32 18.14
N GLY A 80 -9.87 -8.29 17.46
CA GLY A 80 -9.76 -6.89 17.85
C GLY A 80 -8.59 -6.17 17.18
N ILE A 81 -8.12 -5.10 17.82
CA ILE A 81 -7.00 -4.29 17.32
C ILE A 81 -5.85 -4.26 18.32
N SER A 82 -4.63 -4.08 17.82
CA SER A 82 -3.44 -3.82 18.62
C SER A 82 -2.85 -2.46 18.27
N ARG A 83 -2.56 -1.66 19.29
CA ARG A 83 -1.75 -0.45 19.18
C ARG A 83 -0.32 -0.76 19.62
N PHE A 84 0.64 -0.50 18.76
CA PHE A 84 2.05 -0.73 18.98
C PHE A 84 2.82 0.59 19.13
N ASP A 85 3.59 0.72 20.20
CA ASP A 85 4.41 1.91 20.50
C ASP A 85 5.87 1.80 20.01
N GLY A 86 6.21 0.71 19.33
CA GLY A 86 7.58 0.37 18.93
C GLY A 86 8.22 -0.69 19.82
N THR A 87 7.66 -0.95 21.00
CA THR A 87 8.15 -1.94 21.98
C THR A 87 7.03 -2.86 22.48
N ASN A 88 5.88 -2.31 22.86
CA ASN A 88 4.77 -3.01 23.49
C ASN A 88 3.48 -2.89 22.66
N PHE A 89 2.64 -3.90 22.78
CA PHE A 89 1.28 -3.89 22.24
C PHE A 89 0.27 -3.62 23.35
N GLN A 90 -0.72 -2.78 23.04
CA GLN A 90 -1.96 -2.67 23.79
C GLN A 90 -3.11 -3.12 22.91
N ASN A 91 -3.92 -4.06 23.40
CA ASN A 91 -5.02 -4.63 22.64
C ASN A 91 -6.35 -4.01 23.06
N PHE A 92 -7.27 -3.87 22.10
CA PHE A 92 -8.62 -3.40 22.33
C PHE A 92 -9.62 -4.32 21.64
N THR A 93 -10.74 -4.58 22.32
CA THR A 93 -11.79 -5.52 21.90
C THR A 93 -13.17 -4.86 21.88
N ILE A 94 -14.24 -5.67 21.72
CA ILE A 94 -15.63 -5.18 21.78
C ILE A 94 -15.92 -4.58 23.15
N GLU A 95 -15.37 -5.15 24.21
CA GLU A 95 -15.52 -4.69 25.60
C GLU A 95 -15.00 -3.26 25.80
N ASP A 96 -13.98 -2.84 25.05
CA ASP A 96 -13.47 -1.47 25.07
C ASP A 96 -14.32 -0.50 24.24
N GLY A 97 -15.16 -1.02 23.33
CA GLY A 97 -16.07 -0.24 22.50
C GLY A 97 -15.87 -0.42 20.98
N LEU A 98 -15.12 -1.42 20.53
CA LEU A 98 -15.12 -1.80 19.11
C LEU A 98 -16.50 -2.31 18.68
N PRO A 99 -16.90 -2.13 17.41
CA PRO A 99 -18.21 -2.59 16.94
C PRO A 99 -18.27 -4.10 16.70
N ASP A 100 -17.10 -4.74 16.55
CA ASP A 100 -16.91 -6.14 16.18
C ASP A 100 -15.46 -6.54 16.50
N THR A 101 -15.16 -7.84 16.50
CA THR A 101 -13.78 -8.34 16.63
C THR A 101 -12.97 -8.10 15.37
N GLN A 102 -13.62 -8.05 14.19
CA GLN A 102 -12.93 -7.87 12.92
C GLN A 102 -13.08 -6.44 12.41
N ILE A 103 -11.98 -5.68 12.46
CA ILE A 103 -11.90 -4.34 11.86
C ILE A 103 -11.30 -4.45 10.47
N LEU A 104 -12.04 -4.00 9.45
CA LEU A 104 -11.65 -4.10 8.05
C LEU A 104 -10.85 -2.89 7.58
N GLN A 105 -11.16 -1.69 8.09
CA GLN A 105 -10.47 -0.47 7.74
C GLN A 105 -10.36 0.48 8.93
N MET A 106 -9.25 1.23 8.96
CA MET A 106 -9.02 2.29 9.94
C MET A 106 -8.63 3.58 9.24
N LYS A 107 -9.14 4.72 9.74
CA LYS A 107 -8.80 6.06 9.24
C LYS A 107 -8.66 7.03 10.40
N GLU A 108 -7.58 7.77 10.43
CA GLU A 108 -7.45 8.90 11.36
C GLU A 108 -7.91 10.19 10.68
N ASP A 109 -8.67 11.02 11.39
CA ASP A 109 -9.06 12.34 10.91
C ASP A 109 -8.17 13.48 11.43
N GLN A 110 -8.39 14.67 10.89
CA GLN A 110 -7.68 15.89 11.25
C GLN A 110 -7.83 16.31 12.73
N PHE A 111 -8.79 15.74 13.46
CA PHE A 111 -8.99 15.99 14.89
C PHE A 111 -8.34 14.90 15.76
N GLY A 112 -7.59 13.97 15.15
CA GLY A 112 -6.93 12.87 15.85
C GLY A 112 -7.89 11.75 16.27
N ARG A 113 -9.10 11.71 15.71
CA ARG A 113 -10.02 10.58 15.94
C ARG A 113 -9.65 9.44 15.02
N ILE A 114 -9.53 8.24 15.57
CA ILE A 114 -9.29 7.04 14.78
C ILE A 114 -10.63 6.33 14.60
N TRP A 115 -11.10 6.28 13.37
CA TRP A 115 -12.32 5.61 12.97
C TRP A 115 -12.03 4.16 12.63
N PHE A 116 -12.89 3.26 13.11
CA PHE A 116 -12.82 1.82 12.89
C PHE A 116 -14.08 1.38 12.15
N PHE A 117 -13.88 0.75 10.99
CA PHE A 117 -14.94 0.13 10.22
C PHE A 117 -14.88 -1.39 10.38
N ALA A 118 -15.94 -1.96 10.95
CA ALA A 118 -16.03 -3.37 11.30
C ALA A 118 -16.66 -4.22 10.19
N LEU A 119 -16.40 -5.53 10.22
CA LEU A 119 -16.98 -6.52 9.29
C LEU A 119 -18.51 -6.50 9.31
N ASN A 120 -19.13 -6.38 10.49
CA ASN A 120 -20.59 -6.27 10.62
C ASN A 120 -21.20 -4.96 10.05
N GLY A 121 -20.40 -4.11 9.41
CA GLY A 121 -20.86 -2.90 8.75
C GLY A 121 -21.01 -1.69 9.68
N GLN A 122 -20.62 -1.79 10.95
CA GLN A 122 -20.72 -0.69 11.90
C GLN A 122 -19.41 0.12 12.00
N LEU A 123 -19.56 1.38 12.45
CA LEU A 123 -18.46 2.29 12.74
C LEU A 123 -18.34 2.53 14.24
N SER A 124 -17.11 2.61 14.73
CA SER A 124 -16.76 3.25 16.00
C SER A 124 -15.61 4.23 15.78
N TYR A 125 -15.31 5.07 16.77
CA TYR A 125 -14.07 5.83 16.77
C TYR A 125 -13.49 5.98 18.16
N LEU A 126 -12.17 6.13 18.24
CA LEU A 126 -11.42 6.46 19.45
C LEU A 126 -11.08 7.94 19.43
N GLN A 127 -11.38 8.64 20.53
CA GLN A 127 -10.98 10.03 20.74
C GLN A 127 -10.59 10.22 22.21
N ASP A 128 -9.41 10.82 22.45
CA ASP A 128 -8.92 11.13 23.79
C ASP A 128 -8.95 9.94 24.77
N GLY A 129 -8.63 8.74 24.25
CA GLY A 129 -8.59 7.50 25.04
C GLY A 129 -9.95 6.86 25.30
N LYS A 130 -11.05 7.42 24.76
CA LYS A 130 -12.41 6.89 24.89
C LYS A 130 -12.97 6.42 23.55
N PHE A 131 -13.55 5.22 23.54
CA PHE A 131 -14.28 4.72 22.39
C PHE A 131 -15.71 5.24 22.36
N TYR A 132 -16.13 5.58 21.14
CA TYR A 132 -17.49 5.95 20.79
C TYR A 132 -18.03 4.94 19.81
N ASN A 133 -19.20 4.40 20.09
CA ASN A 133 -19.89 3.37 19.30
C ASN A 133 -21.39 3.68 19.20
N ARG A 134 -22.17 2.77 18.61
CA ARG A 134 -23.63 2.93 18.44
C ARG A 134 -24.41 3.13 19.74
N ASP A 135 -23.88 2.66 20.88
CA ASP A 135 -24.59 2.68 22.15
C ASP A 135 -24.40 4.00 22.90
N ASN A 136 -23.27 4.68 22.68
CA ASN A 136 -22.92 5.92 23.38
C ASN A 136 -22.77 7.15 22.46
N SER A 137 -23.07 7.02 21.16
CA SER A 137 -22.97 8.10 20.17
C SER A 137 -24.17 8.14 19.23
N GLU A 138 -24.94 9.22 19.30
CA GLU A 138 -26.08 9.47 18.40
C GLU A 138 -25.68 9.54 16.92
N LEU A 139 -24.46 10.01 16.63
CA LEU A 139 -23.93 10.01 15.27
C LEU A 139 -23.78 8.59 14.74
N LEU A 140 -23.13 7.71 15.51
CA LEU A 140 -22.83 6.35 15.09
C LEU A 140 -24.10 5.49 15.03
N LYS A 141 -25.06 5.75 15.91
CA LYS A 141 -26.41 5.17 15.83
C LYS A 141 -27.09 5.51 14.50
N LYS A 142 -26.99 6.76 14.03
CA LYS A 142 -27.56 7.19 12.73
C LYS A 142 -26.77 6.71 11.51
N LEU A 143 -25.48 6.42 11.67
CA LEU A 143 -24.63 5.82 10.65
C LEU A 143 -24.73 4.28 10.61
N SER A 144 -25.54 3.66 11.46
CA SER A 144 -25.89 2.24 11.35
C SER A 144 -26.82 2.04 10.14
N LEU A 145 -26.27 1.48 9.06
CA LEU A 145 -27.00 1.25 7.82
C LEU A 145 -27.54 -0.19 7.74
N ASN A 146 -28.69 -0.37 7.09
CA ASN A 146 -29.24 -1.70 6.76
C ASN A 146 -28.75 -2.16 5.37
N THR A 147 -27.45 -2.01 5.11
CA THR A 147 -26.76 -2.37 3.87
C THR A 147 -25.27 -2.50 4.18
N VAL A 148 -24.55 -3.30 3.39
CA VAL A 148 -23.11 -3.51 3.58
C VAL A 148 -22.35 -2.31 3.05
N ILE A 149 -21.50 -1.72 3.89
CA ILE A 149 -20.55 -0.70 3.45
C ILE A 149 -19.38 -1.43 2.78
N VAL A 150 -19.08 -1.03 1.55
CA VAL A 150 -18.02 -1.64 0.71
C VAL A 150 -16.85 -0.69 0.48
N SER A 151 -17.05 0.59 0.75
CA SER A 151 -16.04 1.63 0.56
C SER A 151 -16.13 2.64 1.69
N PHE A 152 -15.01 2.95 2.31
CA PHE A 152 -14.88 3.94 3.37
C PHE A 152 -13.77 4.94 3.00
N LEU A 153 -14.18 6.15 2.63
CA LEU A 153 -13.28 7.24 2.28
C LEU A 153 -13.45 8.39 3.26
N MET A 154 -12.32 8.96 3.68
CA MET A 154 -12.26 10.27 4.32
C MET A 154 -11.62 11.24 3.34
N ASP A 155 -12.37 12.28 2.95
CA ASP A 155 -11.89 13.24 1.97
C ASP A 155 -11.05 14.36 2.60
N LYS A 156 -10.45 15.21 1.76
CA LYS A 156 -9.58 16.31 2.20
C LYS A 156 -10.31 17.35 3.05
N GLN A 157 -11.65 17.44 2.94
CA GLN A 157 -12.45 18.34 3.77
C GLN A 157 -12.83 17.70 5.12
N GLY A 158 -12.45 16.44 5.35
CA GLY A 158 -12.76 15.68 6.56
C GLY A 158 -14.17 15.07 6.54
N ARG A 159 -14.84 15.03 5.38
CA ARG A 159 -16.13 14.33 5.23
C ARG A 159 -15.87 12.83 5.15
N ILE A 160 -16.79 12.05 5.73
CA ILE A 160 -16.77 10.59 5.64
C ILE A 160 -17.76 10.17 4.58
N TRP A 161 -17.27 9.45 3.57
CA TRP A 161 -18.05 8.85 2.51
C TRP A 161 -18.09 7.33 2.67
N LEU A 162 -19.30 6.79 2.59
CA LEU A 162 -19.59 5.36 2.69
C LEU A 162 -20.29 4.93 1.41
N GLY A 163 -19.59 4.17 0.58
CA GLY A 163 -20.19 3.45 -0.54
C GLY A 163 -20.75 2.12 -0.06
N THR A 164 -21.88 1.68 -0.62
CA THR A 164 -22.57 0.47 -0.16
C THR A 164 -22.75 -0.55 -1.28
N ASN A 165 -23.12 -1.79 -0.91
CA ASN A 165 -23.50 -2.83 -1.86
C ASN A 165 -24.90 -2.62 -2.48
N SER A 166 -25.61 -1.58 -2.04
CA SER A 166 -26.94 -1.21 -2.53
C SER A 166 -26.89 0.12 -3.27
N ASN A 167 -28.04 0.60 -3.76
CA ASN A 167 -28.14 1.90 -4.42
C ASN A 167 -28.09 3.07 -3.43
N LEU A 168 -27.06 3.13 -2.59
CA LEU A 168 -26.93 4.11 -1.52
C LEU A 168 -25.46 4.51 -1.33
N ILE A 169 -25.21 5.81 -1.36
CA ILE A 169 -23.98 6.42 -0.84
C ILE A 169 -24.36 7.29 0.34
N VAL A 170 -23.60 7.23 1.42
CA VAL A 170 -23.81 8.06 2.61
C VAL A 170 -22.61 8.98 2.81
N CYS A 171 -22.85 10.25 3.08
CA CYS A 171 -21.82 11.23 3.40
C CYS A 171 -22.13 11.88 4.75
N TRP A 172 -21.19 11.84 5.69
CA TRP A 172 -21.23 12.69 6.87
C TRP A 172 -20.29 13.88 6.69
N ASP A 173 -20.83 15.09 6.72
CA ASP A 173 -20.10 16.33 6.46
C ASP A 173 -19.52 17.01 7.72
N GLY A 174 -19.52 16.30 8.85
CA GLY A 174 -19.20 16.85 10.17
C GLY A 174 -20.42 17.34 10.96
N LYS A 175 -21.54 17.62 10.28
CA LYS A 175 -22.79 18.14 10.90
C LYS A 175 -24.01 17.31 10.54
N ARG A 176 -24.15 16.92 9.29
CA ARG A 176 -25.31 16.24 8.72
C ARG A 176 -24.89 14.95 8.02
N ILE A 177 -25.84 14.02 7.98
CA ILE A 177 -25.73 12.78 7.21
C ILE A 177 -26.57 12.98 5.96
N ASN A 178 -25.92 13.01 4.81
CA ASN A 178 -26.52 13.10 3.49
C ASN A 178 -26.56 11.70 2.87
N LYS A 179 -27.68 11.35 2.23
CA LYS A 179 -27.88 10.06 1.57
C LYS A 179 -28.17 10.29 0.10
N TYR A 180 -27.44 9.60 -0.77
CA TYR A 180 -27.57 9.70 -2.22
C TYR A 180 -28.03 8.37 -2.78
N VAL A 181 -29.06 8.40 -3.61
CA VAL A 181 -29.68 7.25 -4.25
C VAL A 181 -29.88 7.64 -5.72
N SER A 182 -29.43 6.81 -6.67
CA SER A 182 -29.75 7.09 -8.06
C SER A 182 -31.23 6.77 -8.32
N PRO A 183 -32.02 7.68 -8.92
CA PRO A 183 -33.41 7.38 -9.26
C PRO A 183 -33.54 6.45 -10.48
N ASN A 184 -32.47 6.26 -11.26
CA ASN A 184 -32.49 5.49 -12.49
C ASN A 184 -31.98 4.06 -12.25
N ALA A 185 -32.65 3.09 -12.88
CA ALA A 185 -32.38 1.68 -12.68
C ALA A 185 -31.02 1.23 -13.26
N ASN A 186 -30.54 1.94 -14.28
CA ASN A 186 -29.36 1.57 -15.05
C ASN A 186 -28.06 2.20 -14.53
N ASP A 187 -28.13 3.08 -13.54
CA ASP A 187 -26.98 3.81 -12.98
C ASP A 187 -27.03 3.80 -11.43
N LYS A 188 -27.48 2.69 -10.85
CA LYS A 188 -27.47 2.51 -9.39
C LYS A 188 -26.03 2.46 -8.84
N PHE A 189 -25.87 2.86 -7.59
CA PHE A 189 -24.61 2.81 -6.83
C PHE A 189 -24.23 1.41 -6.32
N ILE A 190 -24.57 0.35 -7.05
CA ILE A 190 -24.29 -1.03 -6.62
C ILE A 190 -22.78 -1.23 -6.48
N ASN A 191 -22.35 -1.61 -5.28
CA ASN A 191 -20.94 -1.83 -4.94
C ASN A 191 -20.07 -0.59 -5.20
N ALA A 192 -20.56 0.60 -4.85
CA ALA A 192 -19.86 1.85 -5.15
C ALA A 192 -18.55 2.01 -4.37
N PHE A 193 -17.42 2.03 -5.09
CA PHE A 193 -16.14 2.50 -4.57
C PHE A 193 -16.04 4.02 -4.68
N ILE A 194 -15.75 4.70 -3.57
CA ILE A 194 -15.63 6.16 -3.54
C ILE A 194 -14.15 6.58 -3.61
N HIS A 195 -13.86 7.52 -4.49
CA HIS A 195 -12.53 8.10 -4.71
C HIS A 195 -12.59 9.62 -4.58
N GLU A 196 -11.53 10.21 -4.03
CA GLU A 196 -11.24 11.64 -4.12
C GLU A 196 -9.93 11.81 -4.89
N ASP A 197 -9.96 12.61 -5.96
CA ASP A 197 -8.77 12.93 -6.75
C ASP A 197 -7.91 14.05 -6.11
N ASP A 198 -6.82 14.44 -6.78
CA ASP A 198 -5.90 15.48 -6.31
C ASP A 198 -6.53 16.88 -6.24
N LYS A 199 -7.63 17.11 -6.97
CA LYS A 199 -8.39 18.36 -6.98
C LYS A 199 -9.47 18.40 -5.90
N GLY A 200 -9.75 17.26 -5.26
CA GLY A 200 -10.81 17.11 -4.28
C GLY A 200 -12.17 16.76 -4.92
N ASP A 201 -12.19 16.39 -6.20
CA ASP A 201 -13.40 15.90 -6.85
C ASP A 201 -13.73 14.49 -6.35
N ILE A 202 -15.00 14.24 -6.04
CA ILE A 202 -15.47 12.95 -5.55
C ILE A 202 -16.10 12.14 -6.69
N TYR A 203 -15.67 10.89 -6.82
CA TYR A 203 -16.17 9.94 -7.81
C TYR A 203 -16.71 8.68 -7.13
N SER A 204 -17.76 8.12 -7.72
CA SER A 204 -18.28 6.79 -7.42
C SER A 204 -18.04 5.89 -8.61
N TYR A 205 -17.30 4.80 -8.40
CA TYR A 205 -17.14 3.71 -9.36
C TYR A 205 -18.02 2.55 -8.90
N SER A 206 -19.16 2.35 -9.56
CA SER A 206 -20.10 1.25 -9.26
C SER A 206 -20.07 0.20 -10.38
N ASP A 207 -20.69 -0.96 -10.14
CA ASP A 207 -20.80 -2.03 -11.15
C ASP A 207 -21.58 -1.59 -12.41
N LEU A 208 -22.40 -0.54 -12.30
CA LEU A 208 -23.29 -0.08 -13.36
C LEU A 208 -22.87 1.24 -13.99
N SER A 209 -22.22 2.13 -13.23
CA SER A 209 -21.93 3.48 -13.70
C SER A 209 -20.77 4.12 -12.95
N ILE A 210 -20.16 5.11 -13.60
CA ILE A 210 -19.19 6.00 -12.97
C ILE A 210 -19.85 7.35 -12.85
N GLN A 211 -19.90 7.89 -11.64
CA GLN A 211 -20.56 9.16 -11.36
C GLN A 211 -19.63 10.11 -10.63
N LYS A 212 -19.73 11.39 -10.97
CA LYS A 212 -19.02 12.48 -10.29
C LYS A 212 -19.98 13.26 -9.41
N PHE A 213 -19.54 13.63 -8.22
CA PHE A 213 -20.25 14.51 -7.31
C PHE A 213 -20.02 15.98 -7.70
N ASP A 214 -21.09 16.75 -7.87
CA ASP A 214 -21.02 18.17 -8.25
C ASP A 214 -21.07 19.14 -7.04
N GLY A 215 -21.05 18.61 -5.83
CA GLY A 215 -21.26 19.36 -4.59
C GLY A 215 -22.67 19.21 -4.01
N LYS A 216 -23.63 18.72 -4.79
CA LYS A 216 -25.03 18.51 -4.37
C LYS A 216 -25.54 17.10 -4.69
N THR A 217 -25.20 16.55 -5.85
CA THR A 217 -25.63 15.22 -6.29
C THR A 217 -24.53 14.54 -7.12
N PHE A 218 -24.72 13.27 -7.39
CA PHE A 218 -23.92 12.53 -8.36
C PHE A 218 -24.58 12.58 -9.74
N SER A 219 -23.76 12.64 -10.77
CA SER A 219 -24.16 12.55 -12.18
C SER A 219 -23.24 11.62 -12.95
N VAL A 220 -23.81 10.80 -13.84
CA VAL A 220 -23.06 9.86 -14.68
C VAL A 220 -22.07 10.59 -15.59
N ILE A 221 -20.85 10.09 -15.66
CA ILE A 221 -19.79 10.57 -16.53
C ILE A 221 -19.23 9.44 -17.40
N LYS A 222 -18.61 9.81 -18.52
CA LYS A 222 -17.74 8.89 -19.26
C LYS A 222 -16.36 8.88 -18.61
N SER A 223 -15.79 7.71 -18.41
CA SER A 223 -14.46 7.53 -17.85
C SER A 223 -13.84 6.24 -18.39
N ASP A 224 -12.53 6.28 -18.63
CA ASP A 224 -11.74 5.12 -19.05
C ASP A 224 -11.30 4.25 -17.86
N VAL A 225 -11.55 4.71 -16.63
CA VAL A 225 -11.24 3.99 -15.39
C VAL A 225 -12.30 2.93 -15.14
N GLN A 226 -11.95 1.65 -15.32
CA GLN A 226 -12.87 0.51 -15.19
C GLN A 226 -12.31 -0.54 -14.23
N PRO A 227 -12.40 -0.33 -12.90
CA PRO A 227 -12.04 -1.34 -11.92
C PRO A 227 -12.88 -2.61 -12.11
N LEU A 228 -12.27 -3.78 -11.93
CA LEU A 228 -13.00 -5.06 -11.97
C LEU A 228 -14.05 -5.17 -10.85
N SER A 229 -13.78 -4.57 -9.70
CA SER A 229 -14.64 -4.50 -8.53
C SER A 229 -14.16 -3.41 -7.58
N TYR A 230 -15.01 -2.99 -6.64
CA TYR A 230 -14.59 -2.19 -5.50
C TYR A 230 -13.49 -2.85 -4.66
N MET A 231 -13.41 -4.19 -4.65
CA MET A 231 -12.38 -4.94 -3.93
C MET A 231 -11.00 -4.86 -4.59
N THR A 232 -10.95 -4.47 -5.86
CA THR A 232 -9.71 -4.38 -6.64
C THR A 232 -9.30 -2.93 -6.87
N ALA A 233 -9.74 -2.02 -6.02
CA ALA A 233 -9.46 -0.59 -6.10
C ALA A 233 -9.03 -0.06 -4.72
N VAL A 234 -8.07 0.87 -4.70
CA VAL A 234 -7.60 1.48 -3.47
C VAL A 234 -7.19 2.94 -3.68
N ASN A 235 -7.60 3.79 -2.74
CA ASN A 235 -7.18 5.18 -2.67
C ASN A 235 -5.81 5.27 -2.02
N THR A 236 -4.86 5.92 -2.68
CA THR A 236 -3.51 6.13 -2.14
C THR A 236 -3.45 7.40 -1.29
N LYS A 237 -2.35 7.57 -0.53
CA LYS A 237 -2.12 8.78 0.28
C LYS A 237 -1.97 10.04 -0.59
N ASN A 238 -1.47 9.90 -1.83
CA ASN A 238 -1.29 10.98 -2.80
C ASN A 238 -2.55 11.25 -3.65
N LYS A 239 -3.72 10.71 -3.28
CA LYS A 239 -4.99 10.89 -4.01
C LYS A 239 -4.97 10.32 -5.44
N SER A 240 -4.08 9.37 -5.70
CA SER A 240 -4.20 8.50 -6.88
C SER A 240 -5.12 7.32 -6.59
N LEU A 241 -5.65 6.73 -7.66
CA LEU A 241 -6.45 5.51 -7.61
C LEU A 241 -5.67 4.37 -8.24
N LEU A 242 -5.28 3.39 -7.43
CA LEU A 242 -4.79 2.12 -7.93
C LEU A 242 -5.96 1.16 -8.12
N TYR A 243 -6.03 0.51 -9.27
CA TYR A 243 -7.09 -0.44 -9.56
C TYR A 243 -6.65 -1.53 -10.54
N LEU A 244 -7.25 -2.72 -10.42
CA LEU A 244 -7.13 -3.76 -11.44
C LEU A 244 -8.22 -3.58 -12.49
N ASP A 245 -7.84 -3.62 -13.76
CA ASP A 245 -8.74 -3.79 -14.90
C ASP A 245 -8.42 -5.10 -15.65
N LYS A 246 -9.11 -5.32 -16.78
CA LYS A 246 -8.91 -6.50 -17.65
C LYS A 246 -7.49 -6.66 -18.24
N GLY A 247 -6.62 -5.67 -18.10
CA GLY A 247 -5.24 -5.65 -18.56
C GLY A 247 -4.20 -5.60 -17.44
N GLY A 248 -4.62 -5.55 -16.16
CA GLY A 248 -3.75 -5.60 -14.99
C GLY A 248 -3.85 -4.38 -14.08
N LEU A 249 -2.79 -4.13 -13.31
CA LEU A 249 -2.73 -3.03 -12.35
C LEU A 249 -2.51 -1.70 -13.05
N LYS A 250 -3.41 -0.76 -12.79
CA LYS A 250 -3.40 0.61 -13.29
C LYS A 250 -3.30 1.60 -12.14
N GLU A 251 -2.78 2.77 -12.44
CA GLU A 251 -2.86 3.96 -11.59
C GLU A 251 -3.51 5.10 -12.35
N LEU A 252 -4.55 5.69 -11.79
CA LEU A 252 -5.03 7.02 -12.18
C LEU A 252 -4.38 8.04 -11.24
N ASP A 253 -3.52 8.88 -11.78
CA ASP A 253 -2.91 10.01 -11.07
C ASP A 253 -3.07 11.29 -11.88
N LYS A 254 -3.65 12.33 -11.28
CA LYS A 254 -3.85 13.66 -11.90
C LYS A 254 -4.54 13.59 -13.28
N GLY A 255 -5.52 12.69 -13.42
CA GLY A 255 -6.26 12.47 -14.66
C GLY A 255 -5.54 11.63 -15.72
N LYS A 256 -4.32 11.15 -15.46
CA LYS A 256 -3.58 10.26 -16.36
C LYS A 256 -3.65 8.82 -15.86
N ILE A 257 -4.04 7.90 -16.74
CA ILE A 257 -4.01 6.47 -16.47
C ILE A 257 -2.66 5.90 -16.91
N THR A 258 -1.98 5.18 -16.02
CA THR A 258 -0.70 4.49 -16.28
C THR A 258 -0.86 3.00 -16.02
N SER A 259 -0.32 2.16 -16.91
CA SER A 259 -0.23 0.72 -16.68
C SER A 259 1.01 0.44 -15.84
N ILE A 260 0.81 -0.11 -14.63
CA ILE A 260 1.89 -0.40 -13.69
C ILE A 260 2.39 -1.83 -13.89
N ILE A 261 1.49 -2.81 -13.81
CA ILE A 261 1.80 -4.23 -14.00
C ILE A 261 0.77 -4.82 -14.97
N PRO A 262 1.19 -5.27 -16.17
CA PRO A 262 0.30 -6.04 -17.03
C PRO A 262 0.02 -7.39 -16.38
N ILE A 263 -1.25 -7.81 -16.31
CA ILE A 263 -1.62 -9.12 -15.78
C ILE A 263 -2.35 -9.89 -16.89
N PRO A 264 -1.88 -11.10 -17.25
CA PRO A 264 -2.56 -11.95 -18.22
C PRO A 264 -4.03 -12.22 -17.85
N GLN A 265 -4.92 -12.19 -18.85
CA GLN A 265 -6.36 -12.34 -18.61
C GLN A 265 -6.76 -13.68 -17.97
N ASN A 266 -6.00 -14.74 -18.22
CA ASN A 266 -6.22 -16.05 -17.60
C ASN A 266 -5.95 -16.04 -16.09
N LEU A 267 -5.11 -15.12 -15.59
CA LEU A 267 -4.83 -14.95 -14.17
C LEU A 267 -5.87 -14.05 -13.49
N ILE A 268 -6.42 -13.07 -14.21
CA ILE A 268 -7.45 -12.16 -13.70
C ILE A 268 -8.81 -12.87 -13.48
N LYS A 269 -9.06 -13.98 -14.19
CA LYS A 269 -10.34 -14.69 -14.11
C LYS A 269 -10.40 -15.63 -12.90
N ASN A 270 -11.15 -15.23 -11.87
CA ASN A 270 -11.82 -16.12 -10.92
C ASN A 270 -10.92 -17.10 -10.14
N MET A 271 -9.71 -16.69 -9.77
CA MET A 271 -8.90 -17.45 -8.80
C MET A 271 -8.53 -16.55 -7.63
N SER A 272 -8.95 -16.95 -6.43
CA SER A 272 -8.36 -16.46 -5.18
C SER A 272 -6.90 -16.92 -5.16
N GLY A 273 -5.96 -15.98 -5.10
CA GLY A 273 -4.53 -16.31 -5.15
C GLY A 273 -3.65 -15.08 -5.01
N TYR A 274 -2.35 -15.33 -4.88
CA TYR A 274 -1.32 -14.30 -4.93
C TYR A 274 -0.60 -14.44 -6.27
N PHE A 275 -0.21 -13.32 -6.86
CA PHE A 275 0.67 -13.31 -8.01
C PHE A 275 2.01 -12.71 -7.60
N TYR A 276 3.10 -13.29 -8.08
CA TYR A 276 4.43 -12.73 -7.90
C TYR A 276 4.79 -11.94 -9.15
N TYR A 277 5.14 -10.67 -8.98
CA TYR A 277 5.67 -9.85 -10.06
C TYR A 277 7.19 -9.85 -10.02
N ASP A 278 7.81 -10.43 -11.03
CA ASP A 278 9.24 -10.35 -11.21
C ASP A 278 9.59 -9.01 -11.87
N ASN A 279 10.23 -8.12 -11.11
CA ASN A 279 10.62 -6.81 -11.62
C ASN A 279 11.75 -6.88 -12.67
N ALA A 280 12.59 -7.92 -12.66
CA ALA A 280 13.69 -8.06 -13.61
C ALA A 280 13.16 -8.48 -14.98
N GLU A 281 12.31 -9.50 -15.00
CA GLU A 281 11.74 -10.05 -16.25
C GLU A 281 10.46 -9.34 -16.67
N LYS A 282 9.86 -8.54 -15.79
CA LYS A 282 8.54 -7.90 -15.96
C LYS A 282 7.41 -8.90 -16.21
N GLU A 283 7.52 -10.08 -15.59
CA GLU A 283 6.56 -11.16 -15.71
C GLU A 283 5.74 -11.34 -14.42
N VAL A 284 4.51 -11.81 -14.59
CA VAL A 284 3.60 -12.17 -13.49
C VAL A 284 3.49 -13.69 -13.45
N TRP A 285 3.83 -14.27 -12.31
CA TRP A 285 3.76 -15.70 -12.00
C TRP A 285 2.59 -16.01 -11.07
#